data_AF-A0A5C9BPW3-F1
#
_entry.id   AF-A0A5C9BPW3-F1
#
_cell.length_a   1.000
_cell.length_b   1.000
_cell.length_c   1.000
_cell.angle_alpha   90.00
_cell.angle_beta   90.00
_cell.angle_gamma   90.00
#
_symmetry.space_group_name_H-M   'P 1'
#
loop_
_entity.id
_entity.type
_entity.pdbx_description
1 polymer ?
#
loop_
_entity_poly.entity_id
_entity_poly.type
_entity_poly.pdbx_seq_one_letter_code
_entity_poly.pdbx_strand_id
1 'polypeptide(L)'
;MEAVGADGPILVYSAPFERSRLQELAGYFPDLAPALQAAIDRIVDLLPIAREHYYHPEMRGSWSLKAVLPTIAPELDYGNLEVADGGMAQEAFAEIMQPETSPERRQQLRAALLLYCERDTLAMVRIAHYFESGA
;
A
#
# COMPACT_ATOMS: atom_id res chain seq x y z
N MET A 1 10.09 7.37 10.81
CA MET A 1 10.33 8.52 9.91
C MET A 1 11.58 8.36 9.06
N GLU A 2 12.60 7.63 9.50
CA GLU A 2 13.85 7.44 8.72
C GLU A 2 13.62 6.94 7.29
N ALA A 3 12.68 6.00 7.08
CA ALA A 3 12.41 5.41 5.77
C ALA A 3 11.87 6.39 4.70
N VAL A 4 11.21 7.48 5.11
CA VAL A 4 10.59 8.46 4.18
C VAL A 4 11.39 9.76 4.05
N GLY A 5 12.54 9.85 4.73
CA GLY A 5 13.40 11.03 4.74
C GLY A 5 12.69 12.32 5.20
N ALA A 6 13.34 13.46 4.96
CA ALA A 6 12.82 14.79 5.24
C ALA A 6 12.16 15.47 4.02
N ASP A 7 12.53 15.05 2.81
CA ASP A 7 12.18 15.73 1.56
C ASP A 7 11.66 14.76 0.50
N GLY A 8 11.06 15.31 -0.56
CA GLY A 8 10.53 14.57 -1.70
C GLY A 8 9.10 14.03 -1.51
N PRO A 9 8.40 13.70 -2.61
CA PRO A 9 7.03 13.22 -2.56
C PRO A 9 6.96 11.82 -1.94
N ILE A 10 5.91 11.56 -1.17
CA ILE A 10 5.55 10.23 -0.69
C ILE A 10 4.40 9.73 -1.56
N LEU A 11 4.69 8.75 -2.40
CA LEU A 11 3.68 8.18 -3.28
C LEU A 11 2.75 7.25 -2.50
N VAL A 12 1.46 7.42 -2.70
CA VAL A 12 0.42 6.55 -2.15
C VAL A 12 -0.60 6.21 -3.23
N TYR A 13 -1.47 5.25 -2.93
CA TYR A 13 -2.58 4.87 -3.79
C TYR A 13 -3.88 4.92 -2.97
N SER A 14 -4.64 6.02 -3.07
CA SER A 14 -5.75 6.43 -2.18
C SER A 14 -5.31 7.26 -0.96
N ALA A 15 -4.92 8.52 -1.20
CA ALA A 15 -4.49 9.47 -0.18
C ALA A 15 -5.52 9.77 0.92
N PRO A 16 -6.85 9.84 0.68
CA PRO A 16 -7.80 10.11 1.76
C PRO A 16 -7.70 9.10 2.91
N PHE A 17 -7.49 7.82 2.57
CA PHE A 17 -7.33 6.77 3.57
C PHE A 17 -6.02 6.95 4.35
N GLU A 18 -4.89 7.05 3.65
CA GLU A 18 -3.56 7.19 4.29
C GLU A 18 -3.46 8.44 5.16
N ARG A 19 -3.97 9.59 4.67
CA ARG A 19 -4.00 10.84 5.43
C ARG A 19 -4.82 10.68 6.71
N SER A 20 -6.00 10.05 6.64
CA SER A 20 -6.84 9.85 7.82
C SER A 20 -6.15 9.00 8.89
N ARG A 21 -5.48 7.90 8.50
CA ARG A 21 -4.77 7.01 9.44
C ARG A 21 -3.58 7.71 10.08
N LEU A 22 -2.79 8.47 9.31
CA LEU A 22 -1.66 9.23 9.85
C LEU A 22 -2.09 10.36 10.79
N GLN A 23 -3.22 11.02 10.49
CA GLN A 23 -3.79 12.05 11.36
C GLN A 23 -4.28 11.47 12.69
N GLU A 24 -4.93 10.30 12.66
CA GLU A 24 -5.32 9.59 13.88
C GLU A 24 -4.10 9.20 14.71
N LEU A 25 -3.05 8.66 14.07
CA LEU A 25 -1.79 8.33 14.75
C LEU A 25 -1.14 9.58 15.38
N ALA A 26 -1.17 10.73 14.70
CA ALA A 26 -0.67 11.98 15.25
C ALA A 26 -1.47 12.42 16.50
N GLY A 27 -2.77 12.11 16.56
CA GLY A 27 -3.59 12.35 17.74
C GLY A 27 -3.24 11.42 18.92
N TYR A 28 -2.92 10.14 18.63
CA TYR A 28 -2.55 9.16 19.66
C TYR A 28 -1.11 9.31 20.17
N PHE A 29 -0.20 9.81 19.34
CA PHE A 29 1.23 9.92 19.62
C PHE A 29 1.72 11.37 19.40
N PRO A 30 1.51 12.27 20.38
CA PRO A 30 1.86 13.69 20.24
C PRO A 30 3.34 13.95 19.98
N ASP A 31 4.22 13.07 20.44
CA ASP A 31 5.67 13.10 20.21
C ASP A 31 6.03 12.81 18.74
N LEU A 32 5.20 12.04 18.03
CA LEU A 32 5.36 11.74 16.61
C LEU A 32 4.57 12.69 15.70
N ALA A 33 3.61 13.44 16.25
CA ALA A 33 2.69 14.28 15.50
C ALA A 33 3.36 15.26 14.50
N PRO A 34 4.44 16.00 14.87
CA PRO A 34 5.10 16.90 13.92
C PRO A 34 5.65 16.17 12.70
N ALA A 35 6.20 14.97 12.92
CA ALA A 35 6.83 14.19 11.87
C ALA A 35 5.78 13.50 10.99
N LEU A 36 4.69 13.02 11.57
CA LEU A 36 3.53 12.49 10.83
C LEU A 36 2.88 13.58 9.98
N GLN A 37 2.72 14.80 10.49
CA GLN A 37 2.19 15.92 9.72
C GLN A 37 3.10 16.29 8.54
N ALA A 38 4.42 16.33 8.76
CA ALA A 38 5.39 16.56 7.69
C ALA A 38 5.35 15.45 6.61
N ALA A 39 5.02 14.21 6.97
CA ALA A 39 4.81 13.14 6.00
C ALA A 39 3.48 13.34 5.24
N ILE A 40 2.39 13.67 5.93
CA ILE A 40 1.07 13.94 5.34
C ILE A 40 1.16 15.04 4.28
N ASP A 41 1.90 16.12 4.54
CA ASP A 41 2.02 17.25 3.63
C ASP A 41 2.74 16.89 2.32
N ARG A 42 3.53 15.81 2.31
CA ARG A 42 4.28 15.29 1.15
C ARG A 42 3.55 14.20 0.37
N ILE A 43 2.36 13.79 0.80
CA ILE A 43 1.60 12.71 0.12
C ILE A 43 1.14 13.15 -1.26
N VAL A 44 1.51 12.36 -2.28
CA VAL A 44 1.04 12.45 -3.67
C VAL A 44 0.29 11.17 -4.03
N ASP A 45 -0.93 11.31 -4.54
CA ASP A 45 -1.81 10.18 -4.86
C ASP A 45 -1.70 9.78 -6.33
N LEU A 46 -1.39 8.50 -6.58
CA LEU A 46 -1.35 7.95 -7.93
C LEU A 46 -2.75 7.58 -8.48
N LEU A 47 -3.76 7.40 -7.62
CA LEU A 47 -5.09 6.98 -8.03
C LEU A 47 -5.80 7.99 -8.95
N PRO A 48 -5.80 9.31 -8.67
CA PRO A 48 -6.37 10.30 -9.59
C PRO A 48 -5.69 10.29 -10.96
N ILE A 49 -4.36 10.19 -10.99
CA ILE A 49 -3.58 10.13 -12.24
C ILE A 49 -4.00 8.90 -13.06
N ALA A 50 -4.10 7.73 -12.41
CA ALA A 50 -4.56 6.51 -13.07
C ALA A 50 -5.98 6.67 -13.63
N ARG A 51 -6.90 7.30 -12.88
CA ARG A 51 -8.29 7.51 -13.30
C ARG A 51 -8.42 8.45 -14.50
N GLU A 52 -7.61 9.49 -14.55
CA GLU A 52 -7.69 10.52 -15.59
C GLU A 52 -6.95 10.12 -16.88
N HIS A 53 -5.89 9.31 -16.76
CA HIS A 53 -4.95 9.10 -17.86
C HIS A 53 -4.75 7.64 -18.27
N TYR A 54 -5.30 6.66 -17.53
CA TYR A 54 -5.05 5.26 -17.83
C TYR A 54 -6.30 4.39 -17.73
N TYR A 55 -6.52 3.56 -18.75
CA TYR A 55 -7.48 2.48 -18.70
C TYR A 55 -7.06 1.33 -19.59
N HIS A 56 -7.22 0.11 -19.09
CA HIS A 56 -7.03 -1.13 -19.84
C HIS A 56 -8.29 -2.01 -19.71
N PRO A 57 -8.73 -2.71 -20.77
CA PRO A 57 -9.96 -3.52 -20.72
C PRO A 57 -10.01 -4.53 -19.56
N GLU A 58 -8.88 -5.15 -19.21
CA GLU A 58 -8.79 -6.10 -18.09
C GLU A 58 -9.00 -5.47 -16.69
N MET A 59 -9.00 -4.14 -16.58
CA MET A 59 -9.36 -3.45 -15.34
C MET A 59 -10.85 -3.56 -14.99
N ARG A 60 -11.72 -3.86 -15.99
CA ARG A 60 -13.16 -4.12 -15.80
C ARG A 60 -13.88 -3.05 -14.96
N GLY A 61 -13.56 -1.79 -15.20
CA GLY A 61 -14.14 -0.64 -14.50
C GLY A 61 -13.55 -0.35 -13.11
N SER A 62 -12.49 -1.05 -12.69
CA SER A 62 -11.80 -0.81 -11.42
C SER A 62 -10.46 -0.11 -11.61
N TRP A 63 -10.20 0.92 -10.81
CA TRP A 63 -8.88 1.56 -10.68
C TRP A 63 -8.26 1.22 -9.33
N SER A 64 -8.53 0.04 -8.76
CA SER A 64 -7.76 -0.40 -7.61
C SER A 64 -6.33 -0.72 -8.04
N LEU A 65 -5.38 -0.63 -7.10
CA LEU A 65 -3.97 -0.98 -7.34
C LEU A 65 -3.84 -2.38 -7.99
N LYS A 66 -4.71 -3.31 -7.59
CA LYS A 66 -4.73 -4.71 -8.05
C LYS A 66 -5.39 -4.92 -9.40
N ALA A 67 -6.22 -3.99 -9.82
CA ALA A 67 -6.78 -4.00 -11.18
C ALA A 67 -5.79 -3.36 -12.17
N VAL A 68 -5.07 -2.31 -11.74
CA VAL A 68 -4.13 -1.57 -12.58
C VAL A 68 -2.77 -2.26 -12.71
N LEU A 69 -2.21 -2.78 -11.61
CA LEU A 69 -0.86 -3.35 -11.63
C LEU A 69 -0.68 -4.47 -12.66
N PRO A 70 -1.56 -5.48 -12.77
CA PRO A 70 -1.34 -6.59 -13.69
C PRO A 70 -1.39 -6.18 -15.17
N THR A 71 -1.99 -5.02 -15.49
CA THR A 71 -2.04 -4.50 -16.87
C THR A 71 -0.81 -3.70 -17.26
N ILE A 72 0.07 -3.38 -16.29
CA ILE A 72 1.33 -2.67 -16.48
C ILE A 72 2.53 -3.60 -16.25
N ALA A 73 2.47 -4.40 -15.18
CA ALA A 73 3.53 -5.31 -14.74
C ALA A 73 2.90 -6.65 -14.31
N PRO A 74 2.48 -7.50 -15.27
CA PRO A 74 1.80 -8.77 -14.98
C PRO A 74 2.63 -9.71 -14.11
N GLU A 75 3.96 -9.64 -14.17
CA GLU A 75 4.87 -10.42 -13.31
C GLU A 75 4.77 -10.07 -11.82
N LEU A 76 4.12 -8.97 -11.48
CA LEU A 76 3.86 -8.53 -10.11
C LEU A 76 2.42 -8.79 -9.65
N ASP A 77 1.68 -9.69 -10.30
CA ASP A 77 0.34 -10.07 -9.83
C ASP A 77 0.34 -10.67 -8.40
N TYR A 78 -0.80 -10.53 -7.70
CA TYR A 78 -0.96 -10.96 -6.31
C TYR A 78 -1.36 -12.44 -6.18
N GLY A 79 -1.54 -13.17 -7.29
CA GLY A 79 -2.10 -14.52 -7.30
C GLY A 79 -1.19 -15.57 -6.67
N ASN A 80 0.09 -15.24 -6.46
CA ASN A 80 1.07 -16.11 -5.82
C ASN A 80 1.30 -15.82 -4.32
N LEU A 81 0.50 -14.95 -3.70
CA LEU A 81 0.67 -14.57 -2.30
C LEU A 81 -0.33 -15.28 -1.39
N GLU A 82 0.14 -15.72 -0.21
CA GLU A 82 -0.73 -16.26 0.85
C GLU A 82 -1.68 -15.17 1.39
N VAL A 83 -1.21 -13.92 1.48
CA VAL A 83 -2.04 -12.74 1.72
C VAL A 83 -2.05 -11.92 0.45
N ALA A 84 -3.17 -11.93 -0.27
CA ALA A 84 -3.30 -11.25 -1.56
C ALA A 84 -4.16 -9.98 -1.45
N ASP A 85 -4.92 -9.79 -0.36
CA ASP A 85 -5.68 -8.57 -0.17
C ASP A 85 -5.86 -8.00 1.23
N GLY A 86 -6.48 -6.81 1.27
CA GLY A 86 -6.66 -6.04 2.50
C GLY A 86 -7.58 -6.75 3.50
N GLY A 87 -8.57 -7.49 3.03
CA GLY A 87 -9.40 -8.33 3.89
C GLY A 87 -8.58 -9.48 4.47
N MET A 88 -7.83 -10.20 3.61
CA MET A 88 -6.93 -11.27 4.05
C MET A 88 -5.85 -10.76 5.00
N ALA A 89 -5.33 -9.55 4.80
CA ALA A 89 -4.33 -8.95 5.68
C ALA A 89 -4.91 -8.63 7.06
N GLN A 90 -6.16 -8.14 7.12
CA GLN A 90 -6.87 -7.92 8.38
C GLN A 90 -7.12 -9.24 9.12
N GLU A 91 -7.57 -10.28 8.41
CA GLU A 91 -7.79 -11.62 8.96
C GLU A 91 -6.49 -12.23 9.49
N ALA A 92 -5.41 -12.17 8.71
CA ALA A 92 -4.08 -12.62 9.12
C ALA A 92 -3.59 -11.89 10.37
N PHE A 93 -3.75 -10.58 10.43
CA PHE A 93 -3.36 -9.81 11.61
C PHE A 93 -4.20 -10.18 12.83
N ALA A 94 -5.52 -10.35 12.66
CA ALA A 94 -6.41 -10.80 13.72
C ALA A 94 -6.03 -12.20 14.24
N GLU A 95 -5.67 -13.12 13.35
CA GLU A 95 -5.19 -14.47 13.69
C GLU A 95 -3.88 -14.40 14.49
N ILE A 96 -2.93 -13.54 14.10
CA ILE A 96 -1.69 -13.32 14.88
C ILE A 96 -2.02 -12.85 16.31
N MET A 97 -3.08 -12.08 16.53
CA MET A 97 -3.42 -11.59 17.88
C MET A 97 -4.05 -12.66 18.79
N GLN A 98 -4.54 -13.78 18.24
CA GLN A 98 -5.21 -14.80 19.03
C GLN A 98 -4.24 -15.61 19.91
N PRO A 99 -4.52 -15.78 21.22
CA PRO A 99 -3.63 -16.52 22.15
C PRO A 99 -3.29 -17.95 21.70
N GLU A 100 -4.22 -18.62 21.04
CA GLU A 100 -4.10 -20.00 20.57
C GLU A 100 -3.24 -20.17 19.30
N THR A 101 -2.92 -19.07 18.60
CA THR A 101 -2.10 -19.13 17.38
C THR A 101 -0.66 -19.48 17.73
N SER A 102 -0.17 -20.60 17.17
CA SER A 102 1.17 -21.11 17.46
C SER A 102 2.27 -20.13 17.02
N PRO A 103 3.47 -20.19 17.65
CA PRO A 103 4.61 -19.39 17.23
C PRO A 103 4.97 -19.55 15.75
N GLU A 104 4.89 -20.77 15.23
CA GLU A 104 5.19 -21.09 13.83
C GLU A 104 4.17 -20.44 12.89
N ARG A 105 2.88 -20.51 13.22
CA ARG A 105 1.82 -19.89 12.42
C ARG A 105 1.93 -18.37 12.45
N ARG A 106 2.23 -17.77 13.61
CA ARG A 106 2.50 -16.33 13.73
C ARG A 106 3.66 -15.89 12.84
N GLN A 107 4.73 -16.68 12.78
CA GLN A 107 5.88 -16.39 11.92
C GLN A 107 5.51 -16.47 10.43
N GLN A 108 4.75 -17.48 10.03
CA GLN A 108 4.26 -17.65 8.65
C GLN A 108 3.40 -16.45 8.22
N LEU A 109 2.39 -16.10 9.01
CA LEU A 109 1.51 -14.96 8.73
C LEU A 109 2.27 -13.64 8.69
N ARG A 110 3.25 -13.44 9.59
CA ARG A 110 4.11 -12.25 9.55
C ARG A 110 4.91 -12.18 8.25
N ALA A 111 5.48 -13.30 7.81
CA ALA A 111 6.22 -13.35 6.54
C ALA A 111 5.30 -13.08 5.33
N ALA A 112 4.10 -13.65 5.33
CA ALA A 112 3.09 -13.41 4.29
C ALA A 112 2.65 -11.94 4.23
N LEU A 113 2.39 -11.31 5.39
CA LEU A 113 2.05 -9.89 5.49
C LEU A 113 3.18 -8.99 4.99
N LEU A 114 4.44 -9.29 5.36
CA LEU A 114 5.59 -8.52 4.88
C LEU A 114 5.74 -8.62 3.37
N LEU A 115 5.59 -9.81 2.79
CA LEU A 115 5.64 -10.01 1.35
C LEU A 115 4.51 -9.25 0.62
N TYR A 116 3.32 -9.24 1.20
CA TYR A 116 2.19 -8.44 0.71
C TYR A 116 2.49 -6.93 0.74
N CYS A 117 3.00 -6.41 1.85
CA CYS A 117 3.40 -5.00 1.98
C CYS A 117 4.53 -4.60 1.02
N GLU A 118 5.51 -5.49 0.83
CA GLU A 118 6.57 -5.30 -0.16
C GLU A 118 5.98 -5.20 -1.57
N ARG A 119 5.02 -6.08 -1.91
CA ARG A 119 4.34 -6.06 -3.21
C ARG A 119 3.57 -4.77 -3.44
N ASP A 120 2.78 -4.32 -2.46
CA ASP A 120 2.03 -3.04 -2.55
C ASP A 120 2.98 -1.86 -2.76
N THR A 121 4.15 -1.85 -2.10
CA THR A 121 5.16 -0.80 -2.29
C THR A 121 5.74 -0.83 -3.70
N LEU A 122 6.19 -2.01 -4.16
CA LEU A 122 6.79 -2.15 -5.49
C LEU A 122 5.78 -1.86 -6.60
N ALA A 123 4.51 -2.19 -6.41
CA ALA A 123 3.42 -1.90 -7.33
C ALA A 123 3.30 -0.40 -7.62
N MET A 124 3.29 0.43 -6.58
CA MET A 124 3.23 1.89 -6.73
C MET A 124 4.45 2.44 -7.47
N VAL A 125 5.65 1.93 -7.18
CA VAL A 125 6.88 2.32 -7.89
C VAL A 125 6.79 2.01 -9.38
N ARG A 126 6.31 0.81 -9.75
CA ARG A 126 6.15 0.41 -11.15
C ARG A 126 5.11 1.27 -11.88
N ILE A 127 3.97 1.52 -11.25
CA ILE A 127 2.92 2.36 -11.82
C ILE A 127 3.42 3.80 -12.03
N ALA A 128 4.12 4.36 -11.05
CA ALA A 128 4.68 5.70 -11.14
C ALA A 128 5.67 5.83 -12.33
N HIS A 129 6.60 4.88 -12.48
CA HIS A 129 7.52 4.87 -13.62
C HIS A 129 6.82 4.68 -14.96
N TYR A 130 5.76 3.85 -15.00
CA TYR A 130 4.98 3.68 -16.22
C TYR A 130 4.33 5.02 -16.64
N PHE A 131 3.71 5.74 -15.70
CA PHE A 131 3.11 7.05 -15.98
C PHE A 131 4.15 8.14 -16.33
N GLU A 132 5.33 8.10 -15.74
CA GLU A 132 6.42 9.02 -16.07
C GLU A 132 6.95 8.81 -17.50
N SER A 133 6.98 7.58 -17.98
CA SER A 133 7.58 7.21 -19.28
C SER A 133 6.78 7.67 -20.51
N GLY A 134 5.63 8.32 -20.32
CA GLY A 134 4.83 8.91 -21.42
C GLY A 134 4.17 7.87 -22.32
N ALA A 135 3.51 6.88 -21.73
CA ALA A 135 2.68 5.91 -22.44
C ALA A 135 1.49 6.58 -23.17
#